data_AF-V8NGD5-F1
#
_entry.id   AF-V8NGD5-F1
#
_cell.length_a   1.000
_cell.length_b   1.000
_cell.length_c   1.000
_cell.angle_alpha   90.00
_cell.angle_beta   90.00
_cell.angle_gamma   90.00
#
_symmetry.space_group_name_H-M   'P 1'
#
loop_
_entity.id
_entity.type
_entity.pdbx_description
1 polymer ?
#
loop_
_entity_poly.entity_id
_entity_poly.type
_entity_poly.pdbx_seq_one_letter_code
_entity_poly.pdbx_strand_id
1 'polypeptide(L)'
;MALYPPSFLPSAPPTLYGLYFRFRREALSLGAANVGKMVNVPKTRRTYCKKCGKHQPHKVTQYKKGKESLYAQGKRRYDRKRSGYGGQTKPIFRKKAVS
;
A
#
# COMPACT_ATOMS: atom_id res chain seq x y z
N MET A 1 -23.92 -45.21 -12.02
CA MET A 1 -23.72 -45.14 -13.48
C MET A 1 -24.80 -44.20 -13.99
N ALA A 2 -24.56 -43.15 -14.75
CA ALA A 2 -23.40 -42.75 -15.51
C ALA A 2 -23.52 -41.24 -15.83
N LEU A 3 -22.38 -40.56 -15.89
CA LEU A 3 -22.06 -39.49 -16.83
C LEU A 3 -22.67 -38.09 -16.60
N TYR A 4 -21.79 -37.21 -16.09
CA TYR A 4 -21.63 -35.78 -16.39
C TYR A 4 -22.78 -35.04 -17.11
N PRO A 5 -23.39 -34.02 -16.47
CA PRO A 5 -24.04 -32.96 -17.22
C PRO A 5 -23.00 -32.03 -17.87
N PRO A 6 -23.26 -31.58 -19.11
CA PRO A 6 -22.36 -30.75 -19.90
C PRO A 6 -22.27 -29.34 -19.33
N SER A 7 -21.07 -28.77 -19.49
CA SER A 7 -20.68 -27.37 -19.44
C SER A 7 -21.83 -26.37 -19.66
N PHE A 8 -22.51 -26.00 -18.58
CA PHE A 8 -23.35 -24.82 -18.54
C PHE A 8 -22.42 -23.61 -18.37
N LEU A 9 -22.00 -23.06 -19.51
CA LEU A 9 -21.42 -21.71 -19.59
C LEU A 9 -22.50 -20.71 -19.15
N PRO A 10 -22.33 -19.99 -18.02
CA PRO A 10 -23.23 -18.88 -17.71
C PRO A 10 -22.88 -17.71 -18.62
N SER A 11 -23.80 -17.41 -19.54
CA SER A 11 -23.89 -16.19 -20.33
C SER A 11 -24.09 -14.98 -19.40
N ALA A 12 -23.00 -14.43 -18.88
CA ALA A 12 -23.03 -13.15 -18.18
C ALA A 12 -23.15 -12.00 -19.21
N PRO A 13 -24.11 -11.07 -19.05
CA PRO A 13 -24.31 -9.96 -19.98
C PRO A 13 -23.12 -8.99 -19.97
N PRO A 14 -22.70 -8.44 -21.13
CA PRO A 14 -21.50 -7.62 -21.30
C PRO A 14 -21.54 -6.23 -20.62
N THR A 15 -22.64 -5.88 -19.93
CA THR A 15 -22.84 -4.56 -19.30
C THR A 15 -22.22 -4.46 -17.91
N LEU A 16 -22.03 -5.57 -17.19
CA LEU A 16 -21.37 -5.56 -15.88
C LEU A 16 -19.83 -5.54 -15.98
N TYR A 17 -19.27 -6.01 -17.09
CA TYR A 17 -17.83 -5.92 -17.36
C TYR A 17 -17.41 -4.45 -17.61
N GLY A 18 -18.26 -3.63 -18.23
CA GLY A 18 -17.98 -2.22 -18.50
C GLY A 18 -17.92 -1.34 -17.23
N LEU A 19 -18.83 -1.56 -16.27
CA LEU A 19 -18.82 -0.87 -14.98
C LEU A 19 -17.65 -1.32 -14.11
N TYR A 20 -17.30 -2.60 -14.14
CA TYR A 20 -16.11 -3.13 -13.45
C TYR A 20 -14.81 -2.55 -14.02
N PHE A 21 -14.70 -2.37 -15.34
CA PHE A 21 -13.53 -1.75 -15.97
C PHE A 21 -13.44 -0.23 -15.76
N ARG A 22 -14.57 0.49 -15.68
CA ARG A 22 -14.56 1.93 -15.36
C ARG A 22 -14.20 2.21 -13.90
N PHE A 23 -14.65 1.39 -12.94
CA PHE A 23 -14.26 1.54 -11.53
C PHE A 23 -12.78 1.24 -11.28
N ARG A 24 -12.13 0.40 -12.10
CA ARG A 24 -10.72 0.02 -11.93
C ARG A 24 -9.73 1.03 -12.52
N ARG A 25 -10.15 1.88 -13.46
CA ARG A 25 -9.26 2.87 -14.10
C ARG A 25 -9.09 4.15 -13.28
N GLU A 26 -9.94 4.37 -12.28
CA GLU A 26 -9.92 5.55 -11.39
C GLU A 26 -9.04 5.34 -10.14
N ALA A 27 -8.58 4.12 -9.88
CA ALA A 27 -7.72 3.79 -8.74
C ALA A 27 -6.20 3.92 -9.01
N LEU A 28 -5.79 4.42 -10.19
CA LEU A 28 -4.39 4.60 -10.58
C LEU A 28 -3.90 6.06 -10.56
N SER A 29 -4.69 7.02 -10.08
CA SER A 29 -4.35 8.45 -10.11
C SER A 29 -4.22 9.11 -8.73
N LEU A 30 -3.73 8.39 -7.72
CA LEU A 30 -3.24 9.02 -6.48
C LEU A 30 -1.75 8.74 -6.24
N GLY A 31 -0.94 9.00 -7.26
CA GLY A 31 0.46 9.39 -7.08
C GLY A 31 0.56 10.84 -6.58
N ALA A 32 -0.07 11.15 -5.45
CA ALA A 32 0.00 12.48 -4.85
C ALA A 32 1.42 12.72 -4.32
N ALA A 33 2.23 13.43 -5.11
CA ALA A 33 3.45 14.08 -4.65
C ALA A 33 3.06 15.22 -3.70
N ASN A 34 2.66 14.87 -2.47
CA ASN A 34 2.60 15.80 -1.36
C ASN A 34 4.04 16.25 -1.09
N VAL A 35 4.44 17.38 -1.69
CA VAL A 35 5.68 18.10 -1.41
C VAL A 35 5.39 18.95 -0.18
N GLY A 36 5.52 18.33 1.00
CA GLY A 36 5.56 19.06 2.26
C GLY A 36 6.80 19.96 2.25
N LYS A 37 6.63 21.26 1.97
CA LYS A 37 7.68 22.28 2.09
C LYS A 37 7.96 22.53 3.57
N MET A 38 9.22 22.39 4.02
CA MET A 38 9.81 23.32 5.02
C MET A 38 11.34 23.24 5.20
N VAL A 39 12.11 22.83 4.19
CA VAL A 39 13.58 23.08 4.07
C VAL A 39 14.02 22.77 2.64
N ASN A 40 14.92 23.59 2.06
CA ASN A 40 15.49 23.33 0.74
C ASN A 40 16.67 22.36 0.84
N VAL A 41 16.57 21.19 0.20
CA VAL A 41 17.63 20.16 0.20
C VAL A 41 18.07 19.92 -1.26
N PRO A 42 19.39 19.91 -1.55
CA PRO A 42 19.86 19.70 -2.91
C PRO A 42 19.50 18.30 -3.43
N LYS A 43 19.12 18.21 -4.70
CA LYS A 43 18.75 16.94 -5.37
C LYS A 43 19.94 15.97 -5.48
N THR A 44 21.16 16.48 -5.43
CA THR A 44 22.41 15.71 -5.43
C THR A 44 23.33 16.21 -4.32
N ARG A 45 23.97 15.29 -3.59
CA ARG A 45 24.95 15.63 -2.53
C ARG A 45 26.16 14.71 -2.63
N ARG A 46 27.38 15.27 -2.50
CA ARG A 46 28.60 14.46 -2.38
C ARG A 46 28.73 13.97 -0.94
N THR A 47 28.57 12.67 -0.72
CA THR A 47 28.72 12.05 0.61
C THR A 47 29.54 10.77 0.52
N TYR A 48 30.06 10.33 1.66
CA TYR A 48 30.78 9.07 1.74
C TYR A 48 29.84 7.90 1.48
N CYS A 49 30.17 7.05 0.51
CA CYS A 49 29.45 5.81 0.28
C CYS A 49 30.11 4.67 1.05
N LYS A 50 29.41 4.11 2.05
CA LYS A 50 29.93 2.97 2.84
C LYS A 50 30.29 1.74 2.00
N LYS A 51 29.61 1.52 0.88
CA LYS A 51 29.89 0.37 -0.02
C LYS A 51 31.08 0.61 -0.96
N CYS A 52 31.35 1.86 -1.32
CA CYS A 52 32.38 2.18 -2.32
C CYS A 52 33.69 2.70 -1.70
N GLY A 53 33.71 3.01 -0.40
CA GLY A 53 34.90 3.52 0.28
C GLY A 53 35.33 4.94 -0.11
N LYS A 54 34.50 5.68 -0.87
CA LYS A 54 34.84 7.00 -1.41
C LYS A 54 33.63 7.94 -1.45
N HIS A 55 33.90 9.25 -1.50
CA HIS A 55 32.87 10.27 -1.65
C HIS A 55 32.38 10.35 -3.10
N GLN A 56 31.10 10.09 -3.31
CA GLN A 56 30.46 10.11 -4.62
C GLN A 56 29.22 11.01 -4.58
N PRO A 57 28.79 11.58 -5.73
CA PRO A 57 27.51 12.26 -5.82
C PRO A 57 26.35 11.26 -5.71
N HIS A 58 25.46 11.45 -4.73
CA HIS A 58 24.26 10.64 -4.53
C HIS A 58 23.01 11.47 -4.83
N LYS A 59 22.02 10.84 -5.47
CA LYS A 59 20.68 11.41 -5.63
C LYS A 59 19.95 11.35 -4.30
N VAL A 60 19.40 12.48 -3.87
CA VAL A 60 18.66 12.61 -2.62
C VAL A 60 17.17 12.61 -2.92
N THR A 61 16.44 11.72 -2.27
CA THR A 61 14.98 11.65 -2.32
C THR A 61 14.43 11.67 -0.90
N GLN A 62 13.22 12.19 -0.73
CA GLN A 62 12.53 12.11 0.55
C GLN A 62 11.96 10.71 0.70
N TYR A 63 12.32 10.03 1.80
CA TYR A 63 11.69 8.76 2.14
C TYR A 63 10.21 8.97 2.46
N LYS A 64 9.37 8.08 1.93
CA LYS A 64 7.95 7.98 2.28
C LYS A 64 7.69 6.60 2.82
N LYS A 65 6.92 6.51 3.92
CA LYS A 65 6.47 5.22 4.45
C LYS A 65 5.61 4.52 3.39
N GLY A 66 5.94 3.28 3.06
CA GLY A 66 5.14 2.45 2.16
C GLY A 66 3.82 2.00 2.80
N LYS A 67 2.92 1.45 1.97
CA LYS A 67 1.70 0.80 2.47
C LYS A 67 2.08 -0.39 3.37
N GLU A 68 1.34 -0.58 4.47
CA GLU A 68 1.58 -1.70 5.36
C GLU A 68 1.20 -3.04 4.70
N SER A 69 2.06 -4.05 4.86
CA SER A 69 1.84 -5.39 4.30
C SER A 69 0.84 -6.18 5.14
N LEU A 70 -0.11 -6.85 4.47
CA LEU A 70 -1.13 -7.70 5.11
C LEU A 70 -0.54 -8.98 5.71
N TYR A 71 0.53 -9.50 5.12
CA TYR A 71 1.13 -10.77 5.51
C TYR A 71 2.15 -10.64 6.65
N ALA A 72 2.45 -9.41 7.07
CA ALA A 72 3.31 -9.15 8.23
C ALA A 72 2.75 -9.85 9.48
N GLN A 73 3.63 -10.47 10.27
CA GLN A 73 3.23 -11.27 11.44
C GLN A 73 2.37 -10.46 12.42
N GLY A 74 2.73 -9.19 12.68
CA GLY A 74 1.97 -8.31 13.56
C GLY A 74 0.57 -8.02 13.06
N LYS A 75 0.42 -7.80 11.74
CA LYS A 75 -0.88 -7.54 11.11
C LYS A 75 -1.78 -8.77 11.15
N ARG A 76 -1.26 -9.95 10.79
CA ARG A 76 -1.98 -11.23 10.89
C ARG A 76 -2.46 -11.52 12.32
N ARG A 77 -1.59 -11.29 13.31
CA ARG A 77 -1.95 -11.45 14.74
C ARG A 77 -3.04 -10.46 15.16
N TYR A 78 -2.95 -9.21 14.70
CA TYR A 78 -3.93 -8.17 15.02
C TYR A 78 -5.31 -8.49 14.42
N ASP A 79 -5.36 -8.92 13.15
CA ASP A 79 -6.61 -9.22 12.48
C ASP A 79 -7.32 -10.43 13.11
N ARG A 80 -6.56 -11.48 13.47
CA ARG A 80 -7.09 -12.62 14.25
C ARG A 80 -7.55 -12.23 15.66
N LYS A 81 -6.88 -11.26 16.29
CA LYS A 81 -7.31 -10.75 17.61
C LYS A 81 -8.55 -9.86 17.48
N ARG A 82 -8.71 -9.15 16.36
CA ARG A 82 -9.79 -8.19 16.12
C ARG A 82 -11.11 -8.86 15.72
N SER A 83 -11.08 -10.06 15.13
CA SER A 83 -12.30 -10.80 14.79
C SER A 83 -13.09 -11.22 16.04
N GLY A 84 -14.41 -11.08 15.98
CA GLY A 84 -15.34 -11.41 17.07
C GLY A 84 -16.09 -10.17 17.59
N TYR A 85 -16.81 -10.33 18.71
CA TYR A 85 -17.67 -9.29 19.28
C TYR A 85 -16.97 -8.36 20.30
N GLY A 86 -15.69 -8.60 20.59
CA GLY A 86 -14.93 -7.91 21.65
C GLY A 86 -14.46 -6.48 21.31
N GLY A 87 -14.92 -5.89 20.21
CA GLY A 87 -14.60 -4.51 19.83
C GLY A 87 -13.10 -4.27 19.56
N GLN A 88 -12.61 -3.10 19.98
CA GLN A 88 -11.24 -2.66 19.72
C GLN A 88 -10.23 -3.33 20.67
N THR A 89 -9.34 -4.19 20.14
CA THR A 89 -8.48 -5.05 20.98
C THR A 89 -7.06 -4.54 21.24
N LYS A 90 -6.66 -3.41 20.63
CA LYS A 90 -5.39 -2.71 20.86
C LYS A 90 -5.62 -1.21 21.04
N PRO A 91 -4.84 -0.54 21.91
CA PRO A 91 -5.00 0.89 22.15
C PRO A 91 -4.69 1.70 20.89
N ILE A 92 -5.52 2.70 20.62
CA ILE A 92 -5.28 3.71 19.59
C ILE A 92 -4.70 4.92 20.27
N PHE A 93 -3.59 5.43 19.76
CA PHE A 93 -2.99 6.65 20.27
C PHE A 93 -3.85 7.87 19.86
N ARG A 94 -4.53 8.52 20.82
CA ARG A 94 -5.49 9.61 20.55
C ARG A 94 -4.88 11.00 20.67
N LYS A 95 -3.98 11.21 21.63
CA LYS A 95 -3.39 12.53 21.91
C LYS A 95 -1.98 12.59 21.32
N LYS A 96 -1.86 13.09 20.09
CA LYS A 96 -0.57 13.31 19.45
C LYS A 96 0.00 14.66 19.87
N ALA A 97 0.91 14.66 20.85
CA ALA A 97 1.80 15.79 21.08
C ALA A 97 3.05 15.61 20.19
N VAL A 98 3.35 16.61 19.38
CA VAL A 98 4.67 16.77 18.76
C VAL A 98 5.28 17.93 19.53
N SER A 99 6.18 17.61 20.46
CA SER A 99 7.04 18.59 21.14
C SER A 99 7.97 19.26 20.14
#